data_AF-A0A536P0D5-F1
#
_entry.id   AF-A0A536P0D5-F1
#
_cell.length_a   1.000
_cell.length_b   1.000
_cell.length_c   1.000
_cell.angle_alpha   90.00
_cell.angle_beta   90.00
_cell.angle_gamma   90.00
#
_symmetry.space_group_name_H-M   'P 1'
#
loop_
_entity.id
_entity.type
_entity.pdbx_description
1 polymer ?
#
loop_
_entity_poly.entity_id
_entity_poly.type
_entity_poly.pdbx_seq_one_letter_code
_entity_poly.pdbx_strand_id
1 'polypeptide(L)' 'MAGLLIVTAAGPEDPTRATIPFHIAVNGARPSGTEVAVALAGDAAELIKPDVTANVLGLGVPPLRELLDKCIDQNVPVYV' A
#
# COMPACT_ATOMS: atom_id res chain seq x y z
N MET A 1 -20.55 9.13 -4.86
CA MET A 1 -19.23 9.19 -5.52
C MET A 1 -18.73 7.75 -5.61
N ALA A 2 -18.04 7.35 -6.67
CA ALA A 2 -17.46 6.00 -6.73
C ALA A 2 -16.13 5.98 -5.97
N GLY A 3 -15.92 4.97 -5.11
CA GLY A 3 -14.65 4.76 -4.41
C GLY A 3 -13.68 3.91 -5.23
N LEU A 4 -12.38 4.03 -4.95
CA LEU A 4 -11.31 3.22 -5.53
C LEU A 4 -10.88 2.12 -4.55
N LEU A 5 -11.03 0.85 -4.93
CA LEU A 5 -10.39 -0.27 -4.23
C LEU A 5 -9.17 -0.73 -5.03
N ILE A 6 -7.99 -0.64 -4.43
CA ILE A 6 -6.76 -1.14 -5.02
C ILE A 6 -6.47 -2.51 -4.42
N VAL A 7 -6.45 -3.55 -5.25
CA VAL A 7 -6.14 -4.92 -4.82
C VAL A 7 -4.73 -5.27 -5.26
N THR A 8 -3.96 -5.89 -4.37
CA THR A 8 -2.65 -6.44 -4.71
C THR A 8 -2.48 -7.84 -4.17
N ALA A 9 -1.77 -8.66 -4.94
CA ALA A 9 -1.29 -9.97 -4.52
C ALA A 9 0.24 -10.09 -4.55
N ALA A 10 0.94 -9.03 -4.93
CA ALA A 10 2.40 -9.02 -4.92
C ALA A 10 2.89 -8.87 -3.48
N GLY A 11 3.69 -9.82 -3.03
CA GLY A 11 4.32 -9.84 -1.72
C GLY A 11 5.76 -9.33 -1.75
N PRO A 12 6.52 -9.57 -0.67
CA PRO A 12 7.90 -9.07 -0.55
C PRO A 12 8.88 -9.63 -1.59
N GLU A 13 8.51 -10.70 -2.32
CA GLU A 13 9.30 -11.26 -3.42
C GLU A 13 9.44 -10.31 -4.61
N ASP A 14 8.50 -9.38 -4.81
CA ASP A 14 8.59 -8.28 -5.76
C ASP A 14 8.35 -6.94 -5.04
N PRO A 15 9.38 -6.40 -4.37
CA PRO A 15 9.22 -5.25 -3.48
C PRO A 15 8.75 -3.99 -4.20
N THR A 16 9.05 -3.86 -5.50
CA THR A 16 8.58 -2.72 -6.29
C THR A 16 7.08 -2.84 -6.54
N ARG A 17 6.61 -3.99 -7.04
CA ARG A 17 5.16 -4.19 -7.28
C ARG A 17 4.35 -4.19 -6.00
N ALA A 18 4.88 -4.74 -4.90
CA ALA A 18 4.23 -4.74 -3.59
C ALA A 18 3.98 -3.32 -3.04
N THR A 19 4.84 -2.36 -3.38
CA THR A 19 4.82 -1.00 -2.83
C THR A 19 3.90 -0.06 -3.62
N ILE A 20 3.76 -0.29 -4.94
CA ILE A 20 2.96 0.55 -5.85
C ILE A 20 1.50 0.80 -5.37
N PRO A 21 0.73 -0.20 -4.90
CA PRO A 21 -0.64 -0.01 -4.44
C PRO A 21 -0.78 1.07 -3.37
N PHE A 22 0.10 1.04 -2.36
CA PHE A 22 0.12 2.02 -1.27
C PHE A 22 0.53 3.40 -1.78
N HIS A 23 1.51 3.45 -2.69
CA HIS A 23 1.95 4.70 -3.30
C HIS A 23 0.81 5.38 -4.07
N ILE A 24 0.08 4.62 -4.89
CA ILE A 24 -1.11 5.09 -5.60
C ILE A 24 -2.16 5.59 -4.62
N ALA A 25 -2.42 4.86 -3.53
CA ALA A 25 -3.41 5.25 -2.53
C ALA A 25 -3.07 6.60 -1.88
N VAL A 26 -1.88 6.74 -1.28
CA VAL A 26 -1.56 7.87 -0.39
C VAL A 26 -0.94 9.07 -1.08
N ASN A 27 -0.29 8.89 -2.24
CA ASN A 27 0.31 9.99 -2.99
C ASN A 27 -0.45 10.30 -4.30
N GLY A 28 -1.33 9.42 -4.76
CA GLY A 28 -2.16 9.64 -5.95
C GLY A 28 -3.61 9.96 -5.60
N ALA A 29 -4.36 8.94 -5.15
CA ALA A 29 -5.80 8.99 -4.98
C ALA A 29 -6.23 9.91 -3.82
N ARG A 30 -5.58 9.83 -2.65
CA ARG A 30 -5.95 10.68 -1.50
C ARG A 30 -5.75 12.18 -1.77
N PRO A 31 -4.59 12.65 -2.31
CA PRO A 31 -4.43 14.05 -2.67
C PRO A 31 -5.43 14.57 -3.72
N SER A 32 -5.95 13.69 -4.59
CA SER A 32 -6.98 14.07 -5.57
C SER A 32 -8.40 14.11 -5.00
N GLY A 33 -8.58 13.88 -3.69
CA GLY A 33 -9.90 13.84 -3.04
C GLY A 33 -10.67 12.54 -3.27
N THR A 34 -10.04 11.50 -3.81
CA THR A 34 -10.69 10.20 -4.08
C THR A 34 -10.78 9.39 -2.78
N GLU A 35 -11.97 8.85 -2.50
CA GLU A 35 -12.14 7.82 -1.48
C GLU A 35 -11.45 6.53 -1.94
N VAL A 36 -10.47 6.04 -1.18
CA VAL A 36 -9.63 4.92 -1.58
C VAL A 36 -9.33 3.99 -0.41
N ALA A 37 -9.24 2.70 -0.71
CA ALA A 37 -8.75 1.67 0.20
C ALA A 37 -7.83 0.67 -0.54
N VAL A 38 -7.05 -0.09 0.22
CA VAL A 38 -6.18 -1.16 -0.28
C VAL A 38 -6.66 -2.50 0.26
N ALA A 39 -6.72 -3.53 -0.57
CA ALA A 39 -6.95 -4.92 -0.14
C ALA A 39 -5.77 -5.80 -0.54
N LEU A 40 -5.28 -6.57 0.41
CA LEU A 40 -4.19 -7.51 0.25
C LEU A 40 -4.77 -8.90 0.02
N ALA A 41 -4.20 -9.65 -0.92
CA ALA A 41 -4.58 -11.02 -1.21
C ALA A 41 -3.33 -11.89 -1.36
N GLY A 42 -3.39 -13.16 -0.93
CA GLY A 42 -2.25 -14.07 -1.07
C GLY A 42 -0.98 -13.54 -0.40
N ASP A 43 0.12 -13.53 -1.14
CA ASP A 43 1.46 -13.16 -0.61
C ASP A 43 1.53 -11.70 -0.15
N ALA A 44 0.66 -10.83 -0.64
CA ALA A 44 0.58 -9.46 -0.16
C ALA A 44 0.15 -9.35 1.32
N ALA A 45 -0.52 -10.37 1.88
CA ALA A 45 -0.86 -10.39 3.30
C ALA A 45 0.38 -10.35 4.20
N GLU A 46 1.54 -10.81 3.71
CA GLU A 46 2.81 -10.77 4.45
C GLU A 46 3.31 -9.34 4.68
N LEU A 47 2.89 -8.38 3.84
CA LEU A 47 3.38 -6.99 3.86
C LEU A 47 3.02 -6.23 5.14
N ILE A 48 2.04 -6.70 5.90
CA ILE A 48 1.63 -6.11 7.19
C ILE A 48 2.49 -6.59 8.37
N LYS A 49 3.33 -7.62 8.17
CA LYS A 49 4.22 -8.11 9.23
C LYS A 49 5.32 -7.07 9.49
N PRO A 50 5.57 -6.66 10.75
CA PRO A 50 6.49 -5.55 11.02
C PRO A 50 7.90 -5.71 10.45
N ASP A 51 8.44 -6.93 10.47
CA ASP A 51 9.74 -7.27 9.90
C ASP A 51 9.75 -7.21 8.37
N VAL A 52 8.66 -7.62 7.71
CA VAL A 52 8.51 -7.50 6.25
C VAL A 52 8.36 -6.03 5.85
N THR A 53 7.43 -5.30 6.50
CA THR A 53 7.20 -3.87 6.27
C THR A 53 8.49 -3.04 6.33
N ALA A 54 9.36 -3.35 7.30
CA ALA A 54 10.62 -2.64 7.51
C ALA A 54 11.66 -2.89 6.39
N ASN A 55 11.52 -3.97 5.61
CA ASN A 55 12.53 -4.41 4.64
C ASN A 55 12.06 -4.37 3.18
N VAL A 56 10.79 -4.04 2.90
CA VAL A 56 10.28 -3.87 1.53
C VAL A 56 10.60 -2.48 1.00
N LEU A 57 11.55 -2.44 0.05
CA LEU A 57 12.07 -1.23 -0.57
C LEU A 57 11.84 -1.27 -2.09
N GLY A 58 10.77 -0.62 -2.55
CA GLY A 58 10.46 -0.51 -3.98
C GLY A 58 11.37 0.48 -4.71
N LEU A 59 11.65 0.23 -5.98
CA LEU A 59 12.43 1.15 -6.82
C LEU A 59 11.53 2.27 -7.36
N GLY A 60 11.96 3.52 -7.22
CA GLY A 60 11.23 4.69 -7.73
C GLY A 60 9.99 5.08 -6.91
N VAL A 61 9.77 4.44 -5.76
CA VAL A 61 8.70 4.74 -4.80
C VAL A 61 9.29 4.80 -3.37
N PRO A 62 8.63 5.47 -2.41
CA PRO A 62 9.07 5.46 -1.02
C PRO A 62 9.05 4.04 -0.41
N PRO A 63 9.83 3.78 0.66
CA PRO A 63 9.76 2.54 1.42
C PRO A 63 8.34 2.18 1.86
N LEU A 64 8.02 0.89 1.93
CA LEU A 64 6.67 0.43 2.30
C LEU A 64 6.24 0.98 3.67
N ARG A 65 7.14 0.99 4.65
CA ARG A 65 6.88 1.55 5.97
C ARG A 65 6.34 2.97 5.92
N GLU A 66 7.00 3.85 5.16
CA GLU A 66 6.58 5.24 5.03
C GLU A 66 5.20 5.37 4.38
N LEU A 67 4.88 4.48 3.44
CA LEU A 67 3.57 4.50 2.78
C LEU A 67 2.47 3.97 3.68
N LEU A 68 2.74 2.96 4.52
CA LEU A 68 1.79 2.47 5.52
C LEU A 68 1.57 3.50 6.64
N ASP A 69 2.61 4.19 7.09
CA ASP A 69 2.49 5.31 8.03
C ASP A 69 1.56 6.39 7.45
N LYS A 70 1.73 6.74 6.16
CA LYS A 70 0.81 7.65 5.45
C LYS A 70 -0.61 7.10 5.33
N CYS A 71 -0.79 5.79 5.14
CA CYS A 71 -2.13 5.20 5.13
C CYS A 71 -2.83 5.46 6.47
N ILE A 72 -2.12 5.28 7.59
CA ILE A 72 -2.63 5.54 8.93
C ILE A 72 -2.97 7.03 9.10
N ASP A 73 -2.03 7.92 8.79
CA ASP A 73 -2.21 9.37 8.92
C ASP A 73 -3.39 9.90 8.09
N GLN A 74 -3.58 9.34 6.89
CA GLN A 74 -4.63 9.76 5.96
C GLN A 74 -5.94 8.98 6.13
N ASN A 75 -6.03 8.05 7.09
CA ASN A 75 -7.15 7.14 7.28
C ASN A 75 -7.53 6.35 6.01
N VAL A 76 -6.53 5.84 5.28
CA VAL A 76 -6.72 4.89 4.17
C VAL A 76 -6.89 3.48 4.74
N PRO A 77 -8.04 2.83 4.58
CA PRO A 77 -8.23 1.48 5.06
C PRO A 77 -7.36 0.49 4.29
N VAL A 78 -6.73 -0.43 5.02
CA VAL A 78 -6.01 -1.59 4.47
C VAL A 78 -6.69 -2.85 4.97
N TYR A 79 -7.18 -3.68 4.05
CA TYR A 79 -7.83 -4.95 4.32
C TYR A 79 -6.87 -6.11 3.99
N VAL A 80 -6.97 -7.19 4.76
CA VAL A 80 -6.21 -8.44 4.58
C VAL A 80 -7.19 -9.61 4.47
#